data_AF-T2IBX5-F1
#
_entry.id   AF-T2IBX5-F1
#
_cell.length_a   1.000
_cell.length_b   1.000
_cell.length_c   1.000
_cell.angle_alpha   90.00
_cell.angle_beta   90.00
_cell.angle_gamma   90.00
#
_symmetry.space_group_name_H-M   'P 1'
#
loop_
_entity.id
_entity.type
_entity.pdbx_description
1 polymer ?
#
loop_
_entity_poly.entity_id
_entity_poly.type
_entity_poly.pdbx_seq_one_letter_code
_entity_poly.pdbx_strand_id
1 'polypeptide(L)'
;MAGVALAYDFCYSVWDQKQINTVTNWLGAQTKQLVKGDSSRNGWNSNAGSNWNARARGAAGLAALAILNEPGISNDKIYHLMRTAERNIKRYLSTAIGNRGFGSEGDHYTTEPLILTIFPFLQAYSNVIGKDLVEGSRLQWILPHYLMRMIPNNNQLNVTTYGRHRYYAGSDLLATGLVTLPEDFLPAVVPIFENSLGLKGDQTFGINMPHYAPFILSFYDKKHNLSSKNPVQLFGYNFVDQQKGFYNFRNQWINQDDFVANIFLKKELIGGTWHYPDVGSFRISGLGETWAKAGKSSNNWQE
;
A
#
# COMPACT_ATOMS: atom_id res chain seq x y z
N MET A 1 -4.35 -16.34 4.44
CA MET A 1 -5.73 -16.16 3.92
C MET A 1 -5.75 -15.43 2.58
N ALA A 2 -5.19 -14.20 2.44
CA ALA A 2 -5.23 -13.46 1.17
C ALA A 2 -4.69 -14.27 -0.04
N GLY A 3 -3.54 -14.94 0.11
CA GLY A 3 -3.02 -15.83 -0.94
C GLY A 3 -3.93 -17.02 -1.27
N VAL A 4 -4.68 -17.56 -0.29
CA VAL A 4 -5.66 -18.63 -0.53
C VAL A 4 -6.86 -18.09 -1.30
N ALA A 5 -7.33 -16.88 -0.99
CA ALA A 5 -8.41 -16.24 -1.74
C ALA A 5 -8.03 -15.99 -3.20
N LEU A 6 -6.81 -15.49 -3.46
CA LEU A 6 -6.30 -15.28 -4.82
C LEU A 6 -6.12 -16.62 -5.57
N ALA A 7 -5.55 -17.64 -4.92
CA ALA A 7 -5.40 -18.95 -5.55
C ALA A 7 -6.74 -19.62 -5.83
N TYR A 8 -7.72 -19.46 -4.94
CA TYR A 8 -9.08 -19.96 -5.11
C TYR A 8 -9.75 -19.31 -6.33
N ASP A 9 -9.67 -17.99 -6.46
CA ASP A 9 -10.27 -17.25 -7.57
C ASP A 9 -9.56 -17.54 -8.91
N PHE A 10 -8.23 -17.42 -8.96
CA PHE A 10 -7.45 -17.61 -10.19
C PHE A 10 -7.46 -19.05 -10.72
N CYS A 11 -7.62 -20.02 -9.83
CA CYS A 11 -7.62 -21.44 -10.20
C CYS A 11 -9.01 -22.06 -10.15
N TYR A 12 -10.09 -21.30 -9.93
CA TYR A 12 -11.42 -21.85 -9.64
C TYR A 12 -11.85 -22.97 -10.60
N SER A 13 -11.61 -22.79 -11.90
CA SER A 13 -12.00 -23.73 -12.96
C SER A 13 -11.31 -25.09 -12.91
N VAL A 14 -10.21 -25.23 -12.16
CA VAL A 14 -9.47 -26.50 -12.03
C VAL A 14 -9.71 -27.21 -10.70
N TRP A 15 -10.54 -26.65 -9.83
CA TRP A 15 -10.86 -27.23 -8.54
C TRP A 15 -12.07 -28.16 -8.66
N ASP A 16 -12.04 -29.28 -7.95
CA ASP A 16 -13.22 -30.13 -7.82
C ASP A 16 -14.22 -29.54 -6.80
N GLN A 17 -15.48 -29.99 -6.85
CA GLN A 17 -16.53 -29.45 -5.98
C GLN A 17 -16.24 -29.63 -4.48
N LYS A 18 -15.51 -30.69 -4.09
CA LYS A 18 -15.16 -30.94 -2.69
C LYS A 18 -14.11 -29.92 -2.23
N GLN A 19 -13.12 -29.62 -3.07
CA GLN A 19 -12.11 -28.60 -2.83
C GLN A 19 -12.75 -27.21 -2.76
N ILE A 20 -13.63 -26.88 -3.71
CA ILE A 20 -14.40 -25.63 -3.72
C ILE A 20 -15.15 -25.48 -2.39
N ASN A 21 -16.00 -26.44 -2.04
CA ASN A 21 -16.78 -26.39 -0.80
C ASN A 21 -15.91 -26.24 0.46
N THR A 22 -14.76 -26.93 0.49
CA THR A 22 -13.83 -26.86 1.62
C THR A 22 -13.25 -25.46 1.78
N VAL A 23 -12.76 -24.88 0.68
CA VAL A 23 -12.11 -23.56 0.73
C VAL A 23 -13.12 -22.43 0.85
N THR A 24 -14.30 -22.52 0.23
CA THR A 24 -15.41 -21.58 0.44
C THR A 24 -15.77 -21.48 1.92
N ASN A 25 -15.98 -22.62 2.59
CA ASN A 25 -16.32 -22.65 4.00
C ASN A 25 -15.20 -22.12 4.89
N TRP A 26 -13.95 -22.48 4.59
CA TRP A 26 -12.79 -21.97 5.32
C TRP A 26 -12.63 -20.45 5.16
N LEU A 27 -12.70 -19.92 3.93
CA LEU A 27 -12.63 -18.49 3.64
C LEU A 27 -13.76 -17.73 4.34
N GLY A 28 -14.98 -18.25 4.33
CA GLY A 28 -16.11 -17.65 5.04
C GLY A 28 -15.90 -17.59 6.56
N ALA A 29 -15.39 -18.67 7.16
CA ALA A 29 -15.09 -18.70 8.59
C ALA A 29 -13.96 -17.73 8.97
N GLN A 30 -12.88 -17.70 8.19
CA GLN A 30 -11.75 -16.79 8.42
C GLN A 30 -12.14 -15.32 8.22
N THR A 31 -12.93 -15.03 7.20
CA THR A 31 -13.51 -13.69 6.96
C THR A 31 -14.29 -13.23 8.18
N LYS A 32 -15.17 -14.08 8.74
CA LYS A 32 -15.94 -13.75 9.95
C LYS A 32 -15.03 -13.45 11.14
N GLN A 33 -13.98 -14.25 11.36
CA GLN A 33 -13.05 -14.03 12.47
C GLN A 33 -12.30 -12.70 12.31
N LEU A 34 -11.74 -12.44 11.12
CA LEU A 34 -10.99 -11.21 10.86
C LEU A 34 -11.88 -9.97 10.80
N VAL A 35 -13.17 -10.09 10.47
CA VAL A 35 -14.18 -8.99 10.53
C VAL A 35 -14.75 -8.78 11.94
N LYS A 36 -14.74 -9.80 12.81
CA LYS A 36 -15.06 -9.59 14.23
C LYS A 36 -14.03 -8.68 14.90
N GLY A 37 -12.75 -8.86 14.55
CA GLY A 37 -11.65 -8.17 15.22
C GLY A 37 -11.33 -8.77 16.57
N ASP A 38 -10.17 -8.41 17.10
CA ASP A 38 -9.73 -8.82 18.43
C ASP A 38 -8.90 -7.73 19.12
N SER A 39 -8.48 -7.97 20.36
CA SER A 39 -7.50 -7.14 21.06
C SER A 39 -6.07 -7.63 20.78
N SER A 40 -5.08 -6.76 20.99
CA SER A 40 -3.66 -7.14 20.92
C SER A 40 -3.29 -8.29 21.87
N ARG A 41 -4.06 -8.50 22.94
CA ARG A 41 -3.86 -9.59 23.91
C ARG A 41 -4.35 -10.95 23.43
N ASN A 42 -5.22 -10.99 22.42
CA ASN A 42 -5.94 -12.20 22.00
C ASN A 42 -5.75 -12.55 20.51
N GLY A 43 -4.93 -11.81 19.77
CA GLY A 43 -4.54 -12.22 18.41
C GLY A 43 -3.91 -11.12 17.60
N TRP A 44 -4.59 -9.98 17.44
CA TRP A 44 -4.07 -8.85 16.66
C TRP A 44 -4.76 -7.54 17.03
N ASN A 45 -4.10 -6.42 16.76
CA ASN A 45 -4.56 -5.10 17.16
C ASN A 45 -5.66 -4.55 16.22
N SER A 46 -6.91 -4.54 16.67
CA SER A 46 -8.06 -3.99 15.91
C SER A 46 -8.22 -2.48 15.95
N ASN A 47 -7.28 -1.75 16.56
CA ASN A 47 -7.28 -0.29 16.50
C ASN A 47 -7.26 0.19 15.03
N ALA A 48 -8.11 1.16 14.72
CA ALA A 48 -8.24 1.69 13.37
C ALA A 48 -6.93 2.23 12.81
N GLY A 49 -6.02 2.73 13.65
CA GLY A 49 -4.70 3.22 13.21
C GLY A 49 -3.66 2.13 12.95
N SER A 50 -3.92 0.87 13.31
CA SER A 50 -2.92 -0.19 13.29
C SER A 50 -2.82 -0.89 11.93
N ASN A 51 -1.59 -1.17 11.50
CA ASN A 51 -1.27 -1.99 10.34
C ASN A 51 -1.88 -3.39 10.43
N TRP A 52 -2.01 -3.97 11.63
CA TRP A 52 -2.67 -5.26 11.82
C TRP A 52 -4.15 -5.20 11.45
N ASN A 53 -4.84 -4.09 11.76
CA ASN A 53 -6.20 -3.84 11.30
C ASN A 53 -6.27 -3.70 9.79
N ALA A 54 -5.36 -2.95 9.19
CA ALA A 54 -5.28 -2.90 7.73
C ALA A 54 -5.11 -4.29 7.10
N ARG A 55 -4.18 -5.11 7.60
CA ARG A 55 -3.95 -6.48 7.11
C ARG A 55 -5.18 -7.37 7.24
N ALA A 56 -5.73 -7.46 8.45
CA ALA A 56 -6.83 -8.37 8.73
C ALA A 56 -8.08 -8.01 7.92
N ARG A 57 -8.43 -6.72 7.87
CA ARG A 57 -9.64 -6.24 7.20
C ARG A 57 -9.49 -6.26 5.69
N GLY A 58 -8.31 -5.94 5.15
CA GLY A 58 -8.03 -6.04 3.72
C GLY A 58 -8.13 -7.48 3.25
N ALA A 59 -7.50 -8.41 3.99
CA ALA A 59 -7.59 -9.82 3.67
C ALA A 59 -9.03 -10.34 3.76
N ALA A 60 -9.80 -9.93 4.78
CA ALA A 60 -11.18 -10.36 4.94
C ALA A 60 -12.09 -9.82 3.83
N GLY A 61 -11.90 -8.57 3.42
CA GLY A 61 -12.60 -8.00 2.28
C GLY A 61 -12.31 -8.78 1.00
N LEU A 62 -11.04 -9.08 0.73
CA LEU A 62 -10.63 -9.86 -0.43
C LEU A 62 -11.22 -11.29 -0.42
N ALA A 63 -11.13 -11.98 0.72
CA ALA A 63 -11.69 -13.32 0.87
C ALA A 63 -13.21 -13.34 0.71
N ALA A 64 -13.91 -12.32 1.24
CA ALA A 64 -15.36 -12.19 1.07
C ALA A 64 -15.76 -11.94 -0.38
N LEU A 65 -14.97 -11.19 -1.14
CA LEU A 65 -15.21 -10.98 -2.57
C LEU A 65 -14.98 -12.27 -3.37
N ALA A 66 -13.93 -13.02 -3.08
CA ALA A 66 -13.60 -14.26 -3.78
C ALA A 66 -14.69 -15.34 -3.65
N ILE A 67 -15.46 -15.34 -2.54
CA ILE A 67 -16.57 -16.28 -2.32
C ILE A 67 -17.94 -15.63 -2.47
N LEU A 68 -18.02 -14.41 -3.00
CA LEU A 68 -19.30 -13.73 -3.17
C LEU A 68 -20.14 -14.48 -4.20
N ASN A 69 -21.41 -14.71 -3.90
CA ASN A 69 -22.34 -15.53 -4.70
C ASN A 69 -21.99 -17.04 -4.82
N GLU A 70 -21.06 -17.56 -4.02
CA GLU A 70 -20.78 -18.99 -3.98
C GLU A 70 -22.00 -19.83 -3.55
N PRO A 71 -22.30 -20.95 -4.22
CA PRO A 71 -23.34 -21.87 -3.78
C PRO A 71 -23.08 -22.43 -2.37
N GLY A 72 -24.14 -22.65 -1.60
CA GLY A 72 -24.05 -23.29 -0.28
C GLY A 72 -23.64 -22.36 0.87
N ILE A 73 -23.39 -21.08 0.61
CA ILE A 73 -23.21 -20.06 1.65
C ILE A 73 -24.21 -18.92 1.50
N SER A 74 -24.47 -18.19 2.58
CA SER A 74 -25.39 -17.06 2.57
C SER A 74 -24.73 -15.83 1.95
N ASN A 75 -25.16 -15.47 0.75
CA ASN A 75 -24.63 -14.31 0.03
C ASN A 75 -24.78 -13.01 0.83
N ASP A 76 -25.94 -12.77 1.45
CA ASP A 76 -26.17 -11.57 2.27
C ASP A 76 -25.20 -11.47 3.45
N LYS A 77 -24.86 -12.59 4.08
CA LYS A 77 -23.87 -12.62 5.18
C LYS A 77 -22.49 -12.29 4.67
N ILE A 78 -22.06 -12.87 3.55
CA ILE A 78 -20.75 -12.58 2.94
C ILE A 78 -20.66 -11.12 2.50
N TYR A 79 -21.70 -10.61 1.85
CA TYR A 79 -21.78 -9.22 1.46
C TYR A 79 -21.69 -8.30 2.69
N HIS A 80 -22.40 -8.60 3.77
CA HIS A 80 -22.31 -7.82 5.02
C HIS A 80 -20.90 -7.82 5.63
N LEU A 81 -20.21 -8.97 5.61
CA LEU A 81 -18.82 -9.08 6.06
C LEU A 81 -17.88 -8.24 5.18
N MET A 82 -18.04 -8.30 3.85
CA MET A 82 -17.30 -7.49 2.89
C MET A 82 -17.50 -5.98 3.16
N ARG A 83 -18.75 -5.53 3.31
CA ARG A 83 -19.08 -4.13 3.63
C ARG A 83 -18.47 -3.68 4.95
N THR A 84 -18.37 -4.59 5.93
CA THR A 84 -17.73 -4.30 7.21
C THR A 84 -16.22 -4.16 7.06
N ALA A 85 -15.58 -5.02 6.27
CA ALA A 85 -14.17 -4.88 5.91
C ALA A 85 -13.89 -3.53 5.21
N GLU A 86 -14.68 -3.17 4.20
CA GLU A 86 -14.58 -1.87 3.51
C GLU A 86 -14.66 -0.69 4.48
N ARG A 87 -15.66 -0.66 5.37
CA ARG A 87 -15.80 0.42 6.37
C ARG A 87 -14.57 0.52 7.26
N ASN A 88 -14.00 -0.61 7.67
CA ASN A 88 -12.79 -0.62 8.51
C ASN A 88 -11.55 -0.17 7.72
N ILE A 89 -11.42 -0.53 6.44
CA ILE A 89 -10.35 -0.02 5.59
C ILE A 89 -10.47 1.49 5.41
N LYS A 90 -11.66 2.00 5.09
CA LYS A 90 -11.91 3.46 5.02
C LYS A 90 -11.55 4.15 6.33
N ARG A 91 -11.90 3.55 7.47
CA ARG A 91 -11.52 4.07 8.79
C ARG A 91 -10.00 4.04 8.99
N TYR A 92 -9.33 2.95 8.65
CA TYR A 92 -7.86 2.85 8.72
C TYR A 92 -7.19 3.93 7.90
N LEU A 93 -7.61 4.10 6.65
CA LEU A 93 -7.08 5.17 5.82
C LEU A 93 -7.30 6.51 6.48
N SER A 94 -8.48 6.76 7.04
CA SER A 94 -8.77 8.04 7.68
C SER A 94 -7.99 8.33 8.96
N THR A 95 -7.60 7.28 9.67
CA THR A 95 -6.89 7.38 10.95
C THR A 95 -5.39 7.28 10.75
N ALA A 96 -4.88 6.22 10.13
CA ALA A 96 -3.46 5.90 10.03
C ALA A 96 -2.73 6.67 8.91
N ILE A 97 -3.43 6.95 7.81
CA ILE A 97 -2.83 7.58 6.62
C ILE A 97 -3.17 9.06 6.62
N GLY A 98 -2.17 9.89 6.31
CA GLY A 98 -2.36 11.32 6.21
C GLY A 98 -3.03 11.75 4.91
N ASN A 99 -3.28 13.04 4.80
CA ASN A 99 -3.98 13.61 3.64
C ASN A 99 -3.11 13.64 2.37
N ARG A 100 -1.81 13.31 2.48
CA ARG A 100 -0.86 13.12 1.38
C ARG A 100 -0.05 11.83 1.56
N GLY A 101 -0.70 10.78 2.06
CA GLY A 101 -0.18 9.41 2.00
C GLY A 101 0.86 9.03 3.06
N PHE A 102 1.28 9.93 3.95
CA PHE A 102 2.23 9.55 5.01
C PHE A 102 1.53 8.70 6.08
N GLY A 103 2.10 7.54 6.41
CA GLY A 103 1.51 6.65 7.42
C GLY A 103 2.13 6.81 8.80
N SER A 104 1.28 6.78 9.83
CA SER A 104 1.67 7.09 11.21
C SER A 104 2.60 6.07 11.87
N GLU A 105 2.59 4.81 11.42
CA GLU A 105 3.43 3.73 11.96
C GLU A 105 4.78 3.59 11.25
N GLY A 106 5.19 4.61 10.48
CA GLY A 106 6.41 4.56 9.68
C GLY A 106 6.28 3.73 8.41
N ASP A 107 7.33 3.74 7.57
CA ASP A 107 7.21 3.30 6.18
C ASP A 107 6.96 1.80 6.04
N HIS A 108 7.64 0.96 6.83
CA HIS A 108 7.47 -0.50 6.76
C HIS A 108 6.04 -0.89 7.10
N TYR A 109 5.55 -0.46 8.27
CA TYR A 109 4.23 -0.81 8.77
C TYR A 109 3.10 -0.13 7.97
N THR A 110 3.40 0.92 7.21
CA THR A 110 2.46 1.54 6.26
C THR A 110 2.37 0.76 4.95
N THR A 111 3.51 0.42 4.34
CA THR A 111 3.56 -0.19 3.01
C THR A 111 3.23 -1.68 3.00
N GLU A 112 3.57 -2.39 4.06
CA GLU A 112 3.36 -3.83 4.16
C GLU A 112 1.87 -4.26 4.08
N PRO A 113 0.91 -3.69 4.86
CA PRO A 113 -0.50 -4.03 4.67
C PRO A 113 -1.02 -3.65 3.27
N LEU A 114 -0.45 -2.62 2.64
CA LEU A 114 -0.85 -2.17 1.32
C LEU A 114 -0.61 -3.25 0.27
N ILE A 115 0.63 -3.72 0.17
CA ILE A 115 1.02 -4.75 -0.81
C ILE A 115 0.43 -6.13 -0.51
N LEU A 116 0.26 -6.46 0.78
CA LEU A 116 -0.21 -7.80 1.17
C LEU A 116 -1.71 -7.99 1.00
N THR A 117 -2.50 -6.93 1.21
CA THR A 117 -3.95 -7.09 1.43
C THR A 117 -4.81 -5.96 0.93
N ILE A 118 -4.40 -4.69 1.06
CA ILE A 118 -5.27 -3.57 0.69
C ILE A 118 -5.32 -3.40 -0.82
N PHE A 119 -4.19 -3.33 -1.53
CA PHE A 119 -4.21 -3.21 -2.99
C PHE A 119 -4.93 -4.39 -3.67
N PRO A 120 -4.68 -5.66 -3.28
CA PRO A 120 -5.50 -6.79 -3.71
C PRO A 120 -7.00 -6.60 -3.48
N PHE A 121 -7.38 -6.18 -2.27
CA PHE A 121 -8.78 -5.94 -1.95
C PHE A 121 -9.41 -4.85 -2.81
N LEU A 122 -8.72 -3.74 -3.04
CA LEU A 122 -9.25 -2.60 -3.81
C LEU A 122 -9.45 -2.96 -5.29
N GLN A 123 -8.48 -3.66 -5.89
CA GLN A 123 -8.62 -4.10 -7.28
C GLN A 123 -9.78 -5.09 -7.42
N ALA A 124 -9.85 -6.10 -6.53
CA ALA A 124 -10.96 -7.05 -6.51
C ALA A 124 -12.30 -6.34 -6.28
N TYR A 125 -12.34 -5.36 -5.37
CA TYR A 125 -13.56 -4.61 -5.08
C TYR A 125 -14.03 -3.81 -6.30
N SER A 126 -13.13 -3.16 -7.02
CA SER A 126 -13.47 -2.46 -8.26
C SER A 126 -14.00 -3.43 -9.32
N ASN A 127 -13.36 -4.59 -9.51
CA ASN A 127 -13.77 -5.59 -10.50
C ASN A 127 -15.12 -6.26 -10.17
N VAL A 128 -15.36 -6.61 -8.91
CA VAL A 128 -16.54 -7.38 -8.48
C VAL A 128 -17.73 -6.48 -8.17
N ILE A 129 -17.50 -5.31 -7.54
CA ILE A 129 -18.56 -4.38 -7.11
C ILE A 129 -18.76 -3.24 -8.12
N GLY A 130 -17.81 -3.01 -9.03
CA GLY A 130 -17.90 -1.93 -10.04
C GLY A 130 -17.74 -0.54 -9.45
N LYS A 131 -17.06 -0.40 -8.30
CA LYS A 131 -16.91 0.88 -7.59
C LYS A 131 -15.45 1.16 -7.27
N ASP A 132 -15.00 2.35 -7.64
CA ASP A 132 -13.71 2.85 -7.19
C ASP A 132 -13.78 3.32 -5.73
N LEU A 133 -12.77 2.95 -4.94
CA LEU A 133 -12.58 3.36 -3.56
C LEU A 133 -11.33 4.25 -3.38
N VAL A 134 -10.57 4.48 -4.45
CA VAL A 134 -9.27 5.15 -4.37
C VAL A 134 -9.37 6.62 -4.72
N GLU A 135 -10.02 6.99 -5.82
CA GLU A 135 -10.21 8.40 -6.18
C GLU A 135 -10.97 9.16 -5.08
N GLY A 136 -10.46 10.34 -4.74
CA GLY A 136 -10.94 11.17 -3.63
C GLY A 136 -10.57 10.67 -2.23
N SER A 137 -9.93 9.50 -2.11
CA SER A 137 -9.49 8.93 -0.82
C SER A 137 -8.03 9.29 -0.50
N ARG A 138 -7.55 8.87 0.67
CA ARG A 138 -6.13 9.01 1.03
C ARG A 138 -5.21 8.06 0.27
N LEU A 139 -5.74 6.97 -0.30
CA LEU A 139 -4.95 5.97 -1.03
C LEU A 139 -4.36 6.53 -2.32
N GLN A 140 -5.05 7.45 -3.00
CA GLN A 140 -4.56 8.03 -4.24
C GLN A 140 -3.20 8.71 -4.07
N TRP A 141 -2.88 9.13 -2.84
CA TRP A 141 -1.65 9.84 -2.51
C TRP A 141 -0.51 8.92 -2.09
N ILE A 142 -0.71 7.61 -1.92
CA ILE A 142 0.35 6.69 -1.48
C ILE A 142 1.51 6.66 -2.47
N LEU A 143 1.25 6.35 -3.75
CA LEU A 143 2.34 6.28 -4.73
C LEU A 143 2.99 7.65 -4.96
N PRO A 144 2.25 8.76 -5.14
CA PRO A 144 2.85 10.10 -5.16
C PRO A 144 3.71 10.39 -3.93
N HIS A 145 3.27 9.99 -2.74
CA HIS A 145 4.02 10.20 -1.50
C HIS A 145 5.41 9.57 -1.56
N TYR A 146 5.51 8.30 -1.95
CA TYR A 146 6.80 7.63 -2.06
C TYR A 146 7.61 8.15 -3.23
N LEU A 147 6.97 8.44 -4.37
CA LEU A 147 7.62 9.02 -5.54
C LEU A 147 8.32 10.34 -5.21
N MET A 148 7.64 11.24 -4.50
CA MET A 148 8.21 12.55 -4.15
C MET A 148 9.40 12.47 -3.19
N ARG A 149 9.62 11.30 -2.58
CA ARG A 149 10.72 11.03 -1.65
C ARG A 149 11.87 10.23 -2.27
N MET A 150 11.67 9.66 -3.45
CA MET A 150 12.70 8.86 -4.10
C MET A 150 13.80 9.74 -4.68
N ILE A 151 14.98 9.18 -4.88
CA ILE A 151 16.01 9.77 -5.74
C ILE A 151 16.24 8.80 -6.90
N PRO A 152 16.07 9.24 -8.15
CA PRO A 152 16.36 8.39 -9.31
C PRO A 152 17.83 7.98 -9.32
N ASN A 153 18.14 6.69 -9.21
CA ASN A 153 19.52 6.18 -9.28
C ASN A 153 19.56 4.80 -9.95
N ASN A 154 19.99 4.70 -11.22
CA ASN A 154 20.26 3.43 -11.91
C ASN A 154 19.17 2.36 -11.70
N ASN A 155 17.91 2.71 -12.00
CA ASN A 155 16.72 1.86 -11.81
C ASN A 155 16.37 1.51 -10.35
N GLN A 156 17.15 1.96 -9.38
CA GLN A 156 16.83 1.82 -7.97
C GLN A 156 15.84 2.90 -7.54
N LEU A 157 14.80 2.44 -6.86
CA LEU A 157 13.82 3.27 -6.20
C LEU A 157 14.19 3.29 -4.72
N ASN A 158 15.04 4.22 -4.31
CA ASN A 158 15.45 4.35 -2.91
C ASN A 158 14.72 5.49 -2.24
N VAL A 159 14.22 5.24 -1.03
CA VAL A 159 13.59 6.25 -0.18
C VAL A 159 14.27 6.22 1.18
N THR A 160 14.61 7.39 1.71
CA THR A 160 15.10 7.50 3.08
C THR A 160 13.91 7.43 4.05
N THR A 161 13.85 6.35 4.82
CA THR A 161 12.64 5.92 5.54
C THR A 161 12.54 6.41 6.99
N TYR A 162 11.31 6.36 7.50
CA TYR A 162 10.87 6.65 8.87
C TYR A 162 10.31 5.39 9.55
N GLY A 163 10.33 5.39 10.88
CA GLY A 163 9.97 4.25 11.72
C GLY A 163 11.04 3.17 11.95
N ARG A 164 10.71 2.12 12.72
CA ARG A 164 11.67 1.17 13.32
C ARG A 164 12.61 0.48 12.33
N HIS A 165 12.05 -0.22 11.35
CA HIS A 165 12.81 -1.13 10.49
C HIS A 165 13.54 -0.43 9.34
N ARG A 166 13.30 0.88 9.17
CA ARG A 166 13.88 1.69 8.09
C ARG A 166 13.71 1.05 6.70
N TYR A 167 12.60 0.35 6.52
CA TYR A 167 12.26 -0.38 5.31
C TYR A 167 10.97 0.19 4.71
N TYR A 168 10.80 0.04 3.41
CA TYR A 168 9.54 0.23 2.71
C TYR A 168 9.45 -0.78 1.56
N ALA A 169 8.26 -1.03 1.05
CA ALA A 169 8.00 -2.10 0.06
C ALA A 169 8.72 -1.96 -1.30
N GLY A 170 9.36 -0.82 -1.62
CA GLY A 170 10.14 -0.70 -2.84
C GLY A 170 9.33 -0.96 -4.11
N SER A 171 9.86 -1.81 -4.99
CA SER A 171 9.23 -2.16 -6.26
C SER A 171 7.88 -2.88 -6.09
N ASP A 172 7.68 -3.64 -5.01
CA ASP A 172 6.41 -4.31 -4.70
C ASP A 172 5.25 -3.30 -4.58
N LEU A 173 5.55 -2.11 -4.06
CA LEU A 173 4.56 -1.04 -3.90
C LEU A 173 4.03 -0.55 -5.24
N LEU A 174 4.91 -0.39 -6.23
CA LEU A 174 4.51 -0.02 -7.58
C LEU A 174 3.82 -1.19 -8.28
N ALA A 175 4.38 -2.39 -8.18
CA ALA A 175 3.85 -3.58 -8.85
C ALA A 175 2.38 -3.86 -8.50
N THR A 176 2.03 -3.68 -7.23
CA THR A 176 0.66 -3.91 -6.75
C THR A 176 -0.20 -2.64 -6.73
N GLY A 177 0.40 -1.45 -6.66
CA GLY A 177 -0.31 -0.19 -6.48
C GLY A 177 -0.71 0.54 -7.76
N LEU A 178 -0.07 0.29 -8.91
CA LEU A 178 -0.32 1.06 -10.15
C LEU A 178 -1.79 1.02 -10.62
N VAL A 179 -2.46 -0.12 -10.43
CA VAL A 179 -3.88 -0.29 -10.77
C VAL A 179 -4.82 0.62 -9.96
N THR A 180 -4.33 1.22 -8.88
CA THR A 180 -5.11 2.07 -7.98
C THR A 180 -4.96 3.56 -8.23
N LEU A 181 -4.14 3.98 -9.20
CA LEU A 181 -3.91 5.40 -9.47
C LEU A 181 -5.09 6.07 -10.21
N PRO A 182 -5.52 7.27 -9.77
CA PRO A 182 -6.36 8.14 -10.59
C PRO A 182 -5.66 8.47 -11.91
N GLU A 183 -6.44 8.67 -12.96
CA GLU A 183 -5.92 8.88 -14.32
C GLU A 183 -5.01 10.10 -14.42
N ASP A 184 -5.36 11.18 -13.72
CA ASP A 184 -4.59 12.41 -13.69
C ASP A 184 -3.18 12.23 -13.10
N PHE A 185 -2.95 11.18 -12.30
CA PHE A 185 -1.64 10.92 -11.68
C PHE A 185 -0.74 10.04 -12.54
N LEU A 186 -1.32 9.29 -13.47
CA LEU A 186 -0.57 8.34 -14.29
C LEU A 186 0.56 8.99 -15.09
N PRO A 187 0.40 10.17 -15.72
CA PRO A 187 1.48 10.82 -16.48
C PRO A 187 2.73 11.12 -15.66
N ALA A 188 2.60 11.27 -14.34
CA ALA A 188 3.74 11.51 -13.45
C ALA A 188 4.35 10.21 -12.90
N VAL A 189 3.56 9.16 -12.68
CA VAL A 189 4.03 7.93 -12.00
C VAL A 189 4.50 6.86 -13.01
N VAL A 190 3.72 6.64 -14.07
CA VAL A 190 3.93 5.52 -15.01
C VAL A 190 5.25 5.61 -15.76
N PRO A 191 5.69 6.78 -16.27
CA PRO A 191 6.99 6.87 -16.95
C PRO A 191 8.18 6.49 -16.05
N ILE A 192 8.09 6.75 -14.75
CA ILE A 192 9.15 6.42 -13.79
C ILE A 192 9.18 4.93 -13.56
N PHE A 193 8.01 4.32 -13.41
CA PHE A 193 7.89 2.87 -13.38
C PHE A 193 8.44 2.24 -14.67
N GLU A 194 8.06 2.72 -15.87
CA GLU A 194 8.55 2.22 -17.16
C GLU A 194 10.07 2.28 -17.28
N ASN A 195 10.66 3.40 -16.88
CA ASN A 195 12.11 3.63 -16.99
C ASN A 195 12.91 2.88 -15.91
N SER A 196 12.30 2.49 -14.80
CA SER A 196 13.01 1.81 -13.70
C SER A 196 12.80 0.31 -13.74
N LEU A 197 11.54 -0.12 -13.80
CA LEU A 197 11.11 -1.52 -13.63
C LEU A 197 10.44 -2.11 -14.88
N GLY A 198 9.82 -1.27 -15.71
CA GLY A 198 9.07 -1.69 -16.89
C GLY A 198 9.94 -2.00 -18.10
N LEU A 199 9.37 -1.87 -19.30
CA LEU A 199 10.00 -2.29 -20.55
C LEU A 199 11.31 -1.55 -20.87
N LYS A 200 11.45 -0.31 -20.37
CA LYS A 200 12.64 0.54 -20.58
C LYS A 200 13.65 0.43 -19.43
N GLY A 201 13.28 -0.20 -18.32
CA GLY A 201 14.09 -0.37 -17.13
C GLY A 201 14.73 -1.75 -17.06
N ASP A 202 14.72 -2.34 -15.86
CA ASP A 202 15.28 -3.67 -15.61
C ASP A 202 14.38 -4.84 -16.05
N GLN A 203 13.18 -4.55 -16.56
CA GLN A 203 12.18 -5.52 -17.04
C GLN A 203 11.72 -6.53 -15.98
N THR A 204 11.91 -6.23 -14.69
CA THR A 204 11.38 -7.04 -13.59
C THR A 204 9.90 -6.75 -13.32
N PHE A 205 9.43 -5.58 -13.76
CA PHE A 205 8.10 -5.01 -13.46
C PHE A 205 7.80 -4.93 -11.96
N GLY A 206 8.82 -5.04 -11.10
CA GLY A 206 8.67 -5.15 -9.65
C GLY A 206 7.99 -6.44 -9.16
N ILE A 207 7.93 -7.48 -9.98
CA ILE A 207 7.27 -8.74 -9.64
C ILE A 207 8.23 -9.62 -8.81
N ASN A 208 8.26 -9.41 -7.50
CA ASN A 208 9.03 -10.25 -6.58
C ASN A 208 8.27 -11.50 -6.09
N MET A 209 6.95 -11.52 -6.25
CA MET A 209 6.08 -12.65 -5.88
C MET A 209 5.10 -12.96 -7.02
N PRO A 210 4.77 -14.25 -7.28
CA PRO A 210 3.93 -14.64 -8.42
C PRO A 210 2.56 -13.95 -8.46
N HIS A 211 1.95 -13.73 -7.30
CA HIS A 211 0.63 -13.10 -7.19
C HIS A 211 0.63 -11.59 -7.50
N TYR A 212 1.78 -10.96 -7.73
CA TYR A 212 1.85 -9.56 -8.20
C TYR A 212 1.66 -9.44 -9.71
N ALA A 213 1.95 -10.49 -10.48
CA ALA A 213 1.85 -10.46 -11.93
C ALA A 213 0.46 -10.06 -12.46
N PRO A 214 -0.67 -10.55 -11.89
CA PRO A 214 -2.01 -10.14 -12.34
C PRO A 214 -2.28 -8.63 -12.22
N PHE A 215 -1.70 -7.96 -11.21
CA PHE A 215 -1.84 -6.52 -11.02
C PHE A 215 -1.16 -5.76 -12.15
N ILE A 216 0.10 -6.10 -12.43
CA ILE A 216 0.88 -5.52 -13.51
C ILE A 216 0.23 -5.80 -14.86
N LEU A 217 -0.15 -7.04 -15.17
CA LEU A 217 -0.77 -7.38 -16.45
C LEU A 217 -2.09 -6.63 -16.66
N SER A 218 -2.92 -6.53 -15.61
CA SER A 218 -4.17 -5.76 -15.67
C SER A 218 -3.94 -4.26 -15.89
N PHE A 219 -2.85 -3.71 -15.33
CA PHE A 219 -2.46 -2.33 -15.58
C PHE A 219 -1.95 -2.12 -17.01
N TYR A 220 -1.04 -2.98 -17.48
CA TYR A 220 -0.40 -2.85 -18.79
C TYR A 220 -1.40 -2.93 -19.93
N ASP A 221 -2.38 -3.82 -19.86
CA ASP A 221 -3.43 -3.93 -20.87
C ASP A 221 -4.11 -2.57 -21.17
N LYS A 222 -4.18 -1.68 -20.16
CA LYS A 222 -4.98 -0.45 -20.24
C LYS A 222 -4.16 0.85 -20.27
N LYS A 223 -2.99 0.90 -19.62
CA LYS A 223 -2.42 2.18 -19.14
C LYS A 223 -0.89 2.34 -19.30
N HIS A 224 -0.25 1.60 -20.20
CA HIS A 224 1.23 1.56 -20.32
C HIS A 224 1.86 2.66 -21.20
N ASN A 225 1.13 3.22 -22.17
CA ASN A 225 1.69 4.16 -23.15
C ASN A 225 1.20 5.59 -22.90
N LEU A 226 1.82 6.28 -21.93
CA LEU A 226 1.44 7.63 -21.53
C LEU A 226 2.56 8.64 -21.77
N SER A 227 2.18 9.84 -22.21
CA SER A 227 3.10 10.97 -22.29
C SER A 227 3.56 11.38 -20.89
N SER A 228 4.87 11.52 -20.72
CA SER A 228 5.48 11.82 -19.43
C SER A 228 5.24 13.27 -19.00
N LYS A 229 4.86 13.46 -17.74
CA LYS A 229 4.89 14.76 -17.04
C LYS A 229 5.86 14.67 -15.88
N ASN A 230 6.62 15.74 -15.65
CA ASN A 230 7.52 15.77 -14.51
C ASN A 230 6.70 15.74 -13.19
N PRO A 231 7.01 14.87 -12.21
CA PRO A 231 6.28 14.81 -10.95
C PRO A 231 6.14 16.15 -10.23
N VAL A 232 7.15 17.03 -10.28
CA VAL A 232 7.07 18.35 -9.64
C VAL A 232 6.05 19.27 -10.29
N GLN A 233 5.73 19.08 -11.58
CA GLN A 233 4.70 19.86 -12.27
C GLN A 233 3.30 19.48 -11.79
N LEU A 234 3.10 18.22 -11.38
CA LEU A 234 1.80 17.72 -10.95
C LEU A 234 1.61 17.82 -9.43
N PHE A 235 2.65 17.50 -8.67
CA PHE A 235 2.59 17.39 -7.20
C PHE A 235 3.23 18.57 -6.46
N GLY A 236 3.95 19.43 -7.17
CA GLY A 236 4.67 20.58 -6.63
C GLY A 236 6.04 20.21 -6.02
N TYR A 237 6.90 21.22 -5.85
CA TYR A 237 8.21 21.04 -5.19
C TYR A 237 8.11 20.77 -3.68
N ASN A 238 6.99 21.17 -3.08
CA ASN A 238 6.70 20.98 -1.67
C ASN A 238 5.51 20.02 -1.54
N PHE A 239 5.76 18.79 -1.11
CA PHE A 239 4.73 17.76 -0.93
C PHE A 239 4.48 17.54 0.56
N VAL A 240 3.40 18.13 1.08
CA VAL A 240 3.17 18.25 2.52
C VAL A 240 1.96 17.45 2.97
N ASP A 241 2.17 16.47 3.84
CA ASP A 241 1.12 15.83 4.61
C ASP A 241 0.87 16.63 5.90
N GLN A 242 -0.02 17.62 5.77
CA GLN A 242 -0.33 18.56 6.85
C GLN A 242 -1.02 17.88 8.04
N GLN A 243 -1.74 16.78 7.79
CA GLN A 243 -2.42 16.03 8.85
C GLN A 243 -1.38 15.38 9.78
N LYS A 244 -0.39 14.68 9.21
CA LYS A 244 0.65 13.99 9.99
C LYS A 244 1.81 14.90 10.39
N GLY A 245 1.94 16.06 9.75
CA GLY A 245 3.09 16.94 9.93
C GLY A 245 4.34 16.37 9.25
N PHE A 246 4.19 15.79 8.07
CA PHE A 246 5.31 15.33 7.24
C PHE A 246 5.49 16.29 6.06
N TYR A 247 6.70 16.82 5.93
CA TYR A 247 7.04 17.81 4.91
C TYR A 247 8.13 17.23 4.03
N ASN A 248 7.85 17.12 2.72
CA ASN A 248 8.82 16.76 1.71
C ASN A 248 9.09 17.97 0.82
N PHE A 249 10.36 18.26 0.62
CA PHE A 249 10.87 19.32 -0.24
C PHE A 249 11.81 18.70 -1.25
N ARG A 250 11.69 19.11 -2.51
CA ARG A 250 12.57 18.68 -3.58
C ARG A 250 12.89 19.81 -4.53
N ASN A 251 14.06 19.79 -5.14
CA ASN A 251 14.47 20.83 -6.10
C ASN A 251 14.06 20.52 -7.54
N GLN A 252 14.10 19.24 -7.96
CA GLN A 252 13.79 18.81 -9.33
C GLN A 252 13.52 17.29 -9.39
N TRP A 253 13.32 16.77 -10.60
CA TRP A 253 13.19 15.33 -10.91
C TRP A 253 13.93 15.01 -12.22
N ILE A 254 15.25 14.88 -12.14
CA ILE A 254 16.15 14.66 -13.27
C ILE A 254 16.96 13.38 -13.04
N ASN A 255 17.76 13.32 -11.97
CA ASN A 255 18.69 12.21 -11.75
C ASN A 255 19.12 12.12 -10.26
N GLN A 256 20.20 11.39 -10.00
CA GLN A 256 20.75 11.17 -8.66
C GLN A 256 21.29 12.43 -7.97
N ASP A 257 21.52 13.52 -8.73
CA ASP A 257 22.01 14.79 -8.19
C ASP A 257 20.89 15.65 -7.60
N ASP A 258 19.64 15.24 -7.77
CA ASP A 258 18.48 15.89 -7.19
C ASP A 258 18.54 15.87 -5.66
N PHE A 259 18.07 16.95 -5.05
CA PHE A 259 17.92 17.02 -3.59
C PHE A 259 16.49 16.73 -3.16
N VAL A 260 16.38 15.89 -2.14
CA VAL A 260 15.14 15.65 -1.40
C VAL A 260 15.41 15.82 0.08
N ALA A 261 14.65 16.70 0.72
CA ALA A 261 14.65 16.91 2.16
C ALA A 261 13.29 16.54 2.74
N ASN A 262 13.28 15.78 3.84
CA ASN A 262 12.08 15.37 4.54
C ASN A 262 12.17 15.80 6.00
N ILE A 263 11.07 16.31 6.58
CA ILE A 263 10.97 16.66 8.00
C ILE A 263 9.69 16.05 8.55
N PHE A 264 9.78 15.34 9.68
CA PHE A 264 8.62 14.76 10.34
C PHE A 264 8.40 15.37 11.73
N LEU A 265 7.34 16.16 11.88
CA LEU A 265 6.97 16.85 13.12
C LEU A 265 6.01 16.05 14.00
N LYS A 266 5.47 14.93 13.50
CA LYS A 266 4.49 14.08 14.22
C LYS A 266 3.35 14.89 14.85
N LYS A 267 2.61 15.60 14.00
CA LYS A 267 1.53 16.51 14.44
C LYS A 267 0.33 15.77 15.04
N GLU A 268 0.08 14.55 14.59
CA GLU A 268 -1.05 13.73 15.06
C GLU A 268 -0.55 12.57 15.91
N LEU A 269 -1.06 12.48 17.14
CA LEU A 269 -0.79 11.38 18.06
C LEU A 269 -1.96 10.40 18.03
N ILE A 270 -1.70 9.16 17.60
CA ILE A 270 -2.72 8.12 17.47
C ILE A 270 -2.44 7.01 18.49
N GLY A 271 -3.26 6.92 19.54
CA GLY A 271 -3.11 5.85 20.53
C GLY A 271 -3.29 4.45 19.94
N GLY A 272 -2.62 3.45 20.53
CA GLY A 272 -2.78 2.04 20.16
C GLY A 272 -2.18 1.67 18.80
N THR A 273 -1.11 2.34 18.39
CA THR A 273 -0.35 2.09 17.16
C THR A 273 1.15 2.13 17.45
N TRP A 274 1.98 1.71 16.51
CA TRP A 274 3.42 1.84 16.63
C TRP A 274 3.86 3.30 16.55
N HIS A 275 4.67 3.73 17.52
CA HIS A 275 5.31 5.04 17.56
C HIS A 275 6.81 4.91 17.79
N TYR A 276 7.55 5.88 17.27
CA TYR A 276 9.00 5.94 17.37
C TYR A 276 9.47 7.33 17.82
N PRO A 277 10.65 7.44 18.44
CA PRO A 277 11.21 8.74 18.83
C PRO A 277 11.84 9.45 17.61
N ASP A 278 11.01 9.84 16.64
CA ASP A 278 11.42 10.46 15.38
C ASP A 278 10.77 11.83 15.11
N VAL A 279 10.17 12.42 16.16
CA VAL A 279 9.66 13.80 16.15
C VAL A 279 10.79 14.79 15.90
N GLY A 280 10.57 15.73 14.98
CA GLY A 280 11.57 16.72 14.58
C GLY A 280 12.73 16.14 13.77
N SER A 281 12.71 14.84 13.45
CA SER A 281 13.79 14.23 12.68
C SER A 281 13.64 14.55 11.19
N PHE A 282 14.79 14.72 10.54
CA PHE A 282 14.86 15.04 9.11
C PHE A 282 15.70 14.03 8.34
N ARG A 283 15.49 13.97 7.03
CA ARG A 283 16.29 13.20 6.08
C ARG A 283 16.69 14.09 4.91
N ILE A 284 17.91 13.93 4.41
CA ILE A 284 18.43 14.66 3.25
C ILE A 284 19.20 13.68 2.39
N SER A 285 18.85 13.65 1.11
CA SER A 285 19.56 12.88 0.09
C SER A 285 19.75 13.76 -1.15
N GLY A 286 20.83 13.55 -1.90
CA GLY A 286 21.17 14.24 -3.15
C GLY A 286 22.65 14.13 -3.49
N LEU A 287 23.04 14.53 -4.70
CA LEU A 287 24.41 14.33 -5.24
C LEU A 287 24.87 12.87 -5.16
N GLY A 288 23.95 11.93 -5.41
CA GLY A 288 24.21 10.49 -5.32
C GLY A 288 24.35 9.91 -3.91
N GLU A 289 24.18 10.72 -2.85
CA GLU A 289 24.44 10.29 -1.47
C GLU A 289 23.25 10.56 -0.52
N THR A 290 23.24 9.92 0.66
CA THR A 290 22.30 10.25 1.75
C THR A 290 23.04 10.88 2.93
N TRP A 291 22.95 12.21 2.99
CA TRP A 291 23.61 13.08 3.96
C TRP A 291 23.05 12.95 5.37
N ALA A 292 21.71 13.01 5.49
CA ALA A 292 21.02 12.86 6.77
C ALA A 292 20.14 11.61 6.73
N LYS A 293 20.64 10.51 7.32
CA LYS A 293 19.90 9.25 7.51
C LYS A 293 19.75 8.92 8.97
N ALA A 294 18.74 8.11 9.28
CA ALA A 294 18.66 7.50 10.60
C ALA A 294 19.86 6.57 10.82
N GLY A 295 20.39 6.56 12.04
CA GLY A 295 21.35 5.54 12.47
C GLY A 295 20.77 4.14 12.39
N LYS A 296 21.64 3.12 12.50
CA LYS A 296 21.20 1.72 12.56
C LYS A 296 20.20 1.53 13.69
N SER A 297 19.12 0.79 13.44
CA SER A 297 18.23 0.33 14.52
C SER A 297 19.00 -0.68 15.38
N SER A 298 19.33 -0.32 16.62
CA SER A 298 19.85 -1.29 17.60
C SER A 298 18.70 -2.10 18.20
N ASN A 299 18.89 -3.40 18.40
CA ASN A 299 17.94 -4.23 19.15
C ASN A 299 18.02 -4.02 20.67
N ASN A 300 19.01 -3.27 21.15
CA ASN A 300 19.23 -3.04 22.57
C ASN A 300 18.49 -1.78 23.01
N TRP A 301 17.36 -2.00 23.68
CA TRP A 301 16.77 -1.01 24.58
C TRP A 301 17.41 -1.24 25.95
N GLN A 302 18.16 -0.27 26.45
CA GLN A 302 18.38 -0.15 27.89
C GLN A 302 17.23 0.74 28.39
N GLU A 303 16.36 0.15 29.21
CA GLU A 303 15.47 0.90 30.10
C GLU A 303 16.30 1.60 31.19
#